data_AF-A0AA51LYS3-F1
#
_entry.id   AF-A0AA51LYS3-F1
#
_cell.length_a   1.000
_cell.length_b   1.000
_cell.length_c   1.000
_cell.angle_alpha   90.00
_cell.angle_beta   90.00
_cell.angle_gamma   90.00
#
_symmetry.space_group_name_H-M   'P 1'
#
loop_
_entity.id
_entity.type
_entity.pdbx_description
1 polymer ?
#
loop_
_entity_poly.entity_id
_entity_poly.type
_entity_poly.pdbx_seq_one_letter_code
_entity_poly.pdbx_strand_id
1 'polypeptide(L)'
;MIVLPRIAKHSASEILKAHLSSGLVEISSRMPDLTPPVTYTPVGGQRIETHQLEHLRGGVLDLAHEHGMPNRIVEPSVFEGRGARLLREALPMSANEASHEEVWSYLTCCWLLDVAVWRFGLDADERRFIGNVNRNTFRRLWWRAEVLGPEIDLTKLGEDELVNIMERPTIASDRRLARTVALEFLARVDEGAADSRMQLMREAMKRLLRLTPLVAFPALTDDEVRAVVEHCFTAAADGLSGGQSKGAGRHRQMTSFSAAAGARKLLPASPGVIEVKRMTISDADSAGTATEGVSPDFDSAASKALSIARRVGRVTNSSLRELVPITSGEAREVLRSLVRDGLLASRGVRRGTYYILSDSAGAVDRAWPPATAPVVGQQPETEQSQALNLS
;
A
#
# COMPACT_ATOMS: atom_id res chain seq x y z
N MET A 1 7.40 4.90 31.45
CA MET A 1 7.27 4.21 30.16
C MET A 1 6.33 3.05 30.35
N ILE A 2 5.30 2.94 29.52
CA ILE A 2 4.26 1.93 29.70
C ILE A 2 4.65 0.59 29.08
N VAL A 3 4.05 -0.49 29.57
CA VAL A 3 4.11 -1.84 28.98
C VAL A 3 2.70 -2.35 28.72
N LEU A 4 2.51 -2.98 27.57
CA LEU A 4 1.20 -3.44 27.12
C LEU A 4 1.04 -4.95 27.34
N PRO A 5 -0.22 -5.42 27.41
CA PRO A 5 -0.50 -6.85 27.37
C PRO A 5 -0.04 -7.46 26.04
N ARG A 6 0.44 -8.70 26.12
CA ARG A 6 0.92 -9.50 24.99
C ARG A 6 0.05 -10.73 24.86
N ILE A 7 -0.64 -10.83 23.73
CA ILE A 7 -1.42 -12.01 23.36
C ILE A 7 -0.58 -12.95 22.49
N ALA A 8 -0.68 -14.26 22.74
CA ALA A 8 -0.04 -15.25 21.89
C ALA A 8 -0.69 -15.29 20.50
N LYS A 9 0.12 -15.55 19.46
CA LYS A 9 -0.34 -15.56 18.07
C LYS A 9 -1.54 -16.50 17.84
N HIS A 10 -1.54 -17.68 18.43
CA HIS A 10 -2.64 -18.64 18.28
C HIS A 10 -3.96 -18.08 18.85
N SER A 11 -3.92 -17.50 20.05
CA SER A 11 -5.10 -16.89 20.69
C SER A 11 -5.60 -15.68 19.88
N ALA A 12 -4.69 -14.87 19.33
CA ALA A 12 -5.06 -13.77 18.44
C ALA A 12 -5.76 -14.26 17.16
N SER A 13 -5.29 -15.35 16.55
CA SER A 13 -5.94 -15.98 15.39
C SER A 13 -7.30 -16.58 15.75
N GLU A 14 -7.49 -17.12 16.95
CA GLU A 14 -8.78 -17.66 17.42
C GLU A 14 -9.83 -16.56 17.57
N ILE A 15 -9.47 -15.45 18.24
CA ILE A 15 -10.33 -14.26 18.36
C ILE A 15 -10.70 -13.74 16.98
N LEU A 16 -9.71 -13.58 16.12
CA LEU A 16 -9.93 -13.08 14.77
C LEU A 16 -10.96 -13.95 14.02
N LYS A 17 -10.78 -15.28 14.03
CA LYS A 17 -11.72 -16.22 13.40
C LYS A 17 -13.12 -16.17 14.03
N ALA A 18 -13.21 -16.01 15.34
CA ALA A 18 -14.47 -15.93 16.05
C ALA A 18 -15.29 -14.70 15.64
N HIS A 19 -14.63 -13.55 15.41
CA HIS A 19 -15.30 -12.29 15.04
C HIS A 19 -15.48 -12.09 13.54
N LEU A 20 -14.59 -12.58 12.67
CA LEU A 20 -14.69 -12.37 11.22
C LEU A 20 -15.88 -13.10 10.55
N SER A 21 -16.56 -13.98 11.28
CA SER A 21 -17.83 -14.59 10.85
C SER A 21 -19.04 -13.64 11.03
N SER A 22 -18.84 -12.51 11.71
CA SER A 22 -19.87 -11.56 12.12
C SER A 22 -19.83 -10.26 11.30
N GLY A 23 -20.94 -9.52 11.25
CA GLY A 23 -20.98 -8.19 10.64
C GLY A 23 -20.27 -7.13 11.49
N LEU A 24 -19.90 -5.99 10.90
CA LEU A 24 -19.16 -4.91 11.59
C LEU A 24 -19.82 -4.46 12.91
N VAL A 25 -21.15 -4.28 12.90
CA VAL A 25 -21.93 -3.86 14.10
C VAL A 25 -21.79 -4.87 15.23
N GLU A 26 -21.84 -6.16 14.91
CA GLU A 26 -21.70 -7.23 15.89
C GLU A 26 -20.27 -7.29 16.45
N ILE A 27 -19.25 -7.15 15.60
CA ILE A 27 -17.86 -7.03 16.04
C ILE A 27 -17.70 -5.85 17.00
N SER A 28 -18.19 -4.66 16.64
CA SER A 28 -18.14 -3.47 17.50
C SER A 28 -18.79 -3.68 18.85
N SER A 29 -19.94 -4.38 18.90
CA SER A 29 -20.66 -4.65 20.15
C SER A 29 -19.93 -5.61 21.11
N ARG A 30 -18.99 -6.40 20.58
CA ARG A 30 -18.18 -7.36 21.34
C ARG A 30 -16.80 -6.85 21.70
N MET A 31 -16.45 -5.63 21.30
CA MET A 31 -15.17 -4.99 21.65
C MET A 31 -15.31 -4.14 22.92
N PRO A 32 -14.36 -4.21 23.87
CA PRO A 32 -13.16 -5.04 23.83
C PRO A 32 -13.42 -6.52 24.15
N ASP A 33 -12.73 -7.42 23.45
CA ASP A 33 -12.72 -8.86 23.75
C ASP A 33 -11.48 -9.20 24.60
N LEU A 34 -11.71 -9.30 25.91
CA LEU A 34 -10.68 -9.56 26.93
C LEU A 34 -10.67 -11.02 27.40
N THR A 35 -11.33 -11.93 26.66
CA THR A 35 -11.31 -13.37 26.95
C THR A 35 -9.93 -14.05 26.87
N PRO A 36 -8.98 -13.66 25.99
CA PRO A 36 -7.71 -14.39 25.89
C PRO A 36 -6.81 -14.14 27.09
N PRO A 37 -6.01 -15.15 27.49
CA PRO A 37 -4.93 -14.93 28.43
C PRO A 37 -3.85 -14.02 27.81
N VAL A 38 -3.32 -13.12 28.63
CA VAL A 38 -2.25 -12.19 28.24
C VAL A 38 -1.05 -12.32 29.16
N THR A 39 0.10 -11.99 28.61
CA THR A 39 1.36 -11.88 29.35
C THR A 39 1.86 -10.44 29.30
N TYR A 40 2.87 -10.12 30.09
CA TYR A 40 3.57 -8.83 30.04
C TYR A 40 5.07 -9.09 29.91
N THR A 41 5.83 -8.06 29.54
CA THR A 41 7.28 -8.10 29.73
C THR A 41 7.60 -8.43 31.20
N PRO A 42 8.57 -9.32 31.48
CA PRO A 42 8.92 -9.69 32.85
C PRO A 42 9.67 -8.57 33.58
N VAL A 43 10.19 -7.57 32.86
CA VAL A 43 11.03 -6.51 33.42
C VAL A 43 10.60 -5.12 32.93
N GLY A 44 10.61 -4.18 33.87
CA GLY A 44 10.48 -2.74 33.61
C GLY A 44 9.06 -2.25 33.28
N GLY A 45 8.90 -0.92 33.36
CA GLY A 45 7.72 -0.19 32.94
C GLY A 45 6.50 -0.30 33.85
N GLN A 46 5.54 0.60 33.65
CA GLN A 46 4.24 0.58 34.31
C GLN A 46 3.25 -0.11 33.38
N ARG A 47 2.51 -1.10 33.88
CA ARG A 47 1.45 -1.74 33.09
C ARG A 47 0.41 -0.69 32.71
N ILE A 48 0.02 -0.66 31.45
CA ILE A 48 -1.09 0.16 31.01
C ILE A 48 -2.36 -0.26 31.77
N GLU A 49 -3.12 0.71 32.24
CA GLU A 49 -4.38 0.47 32.91
C GLU A 49 -5.52 0.36 31.90
N THR A 50 -6.56 -0.43 32.23
CA THR A 50 -7.72 -0.64 31.34
C THR A 50 -8.37 0.67 30.93
N HIS A 51 -8.49 1.64 31.83
CA HIS A 51 -9.09 2.95 31.54
C HIS A 51 -8.31 3.73 30.46
N GLN A 52 -6.99 3.52 30.37
CA GLN A 52 -6.15 4.15 29.33
C GLN A 52 -6.41 3.52 27.96
N LEU A 53 -6.65 2.20 27.92
CA LEU A 53 -7.05 1.49 26.70
C LEU A 53 -8.47 1.84 26.27
N GLU A 54 -9.40 2.03 27.22
CA GLU A 54 -10.75 2.54 26.96
C GLU A 54 -10.71 3.94 26.36
N HIS A 55 -9.91 4.85 26.93
CA HIS A 55 -9.71 6.19 26.40
C HIS A 55 -9.10 6.17 24.99
N LEU A 56 -8.09 5.32 24.76
CA LEU A 56 -7.51 5.12 23.43
C LEU A 56 -8.58 4.61 22.44
N ARG A 57 -9.38 3.62 22.81
CA ARG A 57 -10.46 3.09 21.96
C ARG A 57 -11.47 4.18 21.63
N GLY A 58 -11.91 4.97 22.62
CA GLY A 58 -12.82 6.10 22.41
C GLY A 58 -12.27 7.08 21.38
N GLY A 59 -11.04 7.55 21.55
CA GLY A 59 -10.41 8.48 20.60
C GLY A 59 -10.23 7.90 19.20
N VAL A 60 -9.91 6.61 19.05
CA VAL A 60 -9.81 5.96 17.74
C VAL A 60 -11.19 5.81 17.09
N LEU A 61 -12.24 5.50 17.85
CA LEU A 61 -13.61 5.39 17.34
C LEU A 61 -14.15 6.75 16.91
N ASP A 62 -13.96 7.80 17.71
CA ASP A 62 -14.35 9.16 17.36
C ASP A 62 -13.72 9.57 16.02
N LEU A 63 -12.40 9.33 15.89
CA LEU A 63 -11.68 9.58 14.65
C LEU A 63 -12.20 8.70 13.49
N ALA A 64 -12.52 7.43 13.73
CA ALA A 64 -13.07 6.55 12.69
C ALA A 64 -14.46 7.02 12.21
N HIS A 65 -15.32 7.47 13.13
CA HIS A 65 -16.64 8.01 12.82
C HIS A 65 -16.53 9.32 12.02
N GLU A 66 -15.63 10.23 12.40
CA GLU A 66 -15.32 11.44 11.63
C GLU A 66 -14.93 11.11 10.18
N HIS A 67 -14.26 9.98 9.97
CA HIS A 67 -13.80 9.50 8.66
C HIS A 67 -14.74 8.46 8.01
N GLY A 68 -15.97 8.35 8.48
CA GLY A 68 -17.05 7.65 7.79
C GLY A 68 -17.41 6.26 8.31
N MET A 69 -16.87 5.80 9.45
CA MET A 69 -17.35 4.58 10.11
C MET A 69 -18.82 4.77 10.56
N PRO A 70 -19.73 3.79 10.38
CA PRO A 70 -19.54 2.43 9.88
C PRO A 70 -19.62 2.26 8.35
N ASN A 71 -19.80 3.36 7.60
CA ASN A 71 -19.91 3.36 6.14
C ASN A 71 -18.54 3.34 5.46
N ARG A 72 -18.44 3.78 4.20
CA ARG A 72 -17.18 3.81 3.49
C ARG A 72 -16.23 4.85 4.07
N ILE A 73 -14.96 4.49 4.24
CA ILE A 73 -13.92 5.42 4.67
C ILE A 73 -13.77 6.62 3.72
N VAL A 74 -13.61 7.80 4.33
CA VAL A 74 -13.36 9.10 3.71
C VAL A 74 -11.98 9.59 4.12
N GLU A 75 -11.23 10.15 3.16
CA GLU A 75 -9.87 10.66 3.37
C GLU A 75 -8.92 9.71 4.15
N PRO A 76 -8.63 8.50 3.61
CA PRO A 76 -7.87 7.49 4.35
C PRO A 76 -6.49 7.96 4.84
N SER A 77 -5.82 8.82 4.08
CA SER A 77 -4.52 9.39 4.49
C SER A 77 -4.64 10.32 5.69
N VAL A 78 -5.73 11.10 5.80
CA VAL A 78 -5.96 11.99 6.94
C VAL A 78 -6.29 11.16 8.17
N PHE A 79 -7.17 10.16 8.05
CA PHE A 79 -7.47 9.20 9.11
C PHE A 79 -6.18 8.51 9.63
N GLU A 80 -5.37 7.95 8.72
CA GLU A 80 -4.13 7.25 9.11
C GLU A 80 -3.10 8.20 9.73
N GLY A 81 -2.96 9.43 9.21
CA GLY A 81 -2.04 10.43 9.75
C GLY A 81 -2.43 10.89 11.16
N ARG A 82 -3.71 11.21 11.38
CA ARG A 82 -4.24 11.58 12.71
C ARG A 82 -4.20 10.40 13.67
N GLY A 83 -4.58 9.21 13.21
CA GLY A 83 -4.56 7.98 14.00
C GLY A 83 -3.15 7.57 14.44
N ALA A 84 -2.14 7.76 13.59
CA ALA A 84 -0.73 7.56 13.94
C ALA A 84 -0.29 8.46 15.10
N ARG A 85 -0.64 9.75 15.05
CA ARG A 85 -0.35 10.72 16.11
C ARG A 85 -1.05 10.34 17.42
N LEU A 86 -2.36 10.08 17.35
CA LEU A 86 -3.17 9.66 18.49
C LEU A 86 -2.61 8.41 19.17
N LEU A 87 -2.30 7.37 18.40
CA LEU A 87 -1.72 6.13 18.94
C LEU A 87 -0.39 6.37 19.65
N ARG A 88 0.47 7.21 19.08
CA ARG A 88 1.79 7.48 19.62
C ARG A 88 1.72 8.27 20.92
N GLU A 89 0.84 9.25 21.00
CA GLU A 89 0.62 10.07 22.19
C GLU A 89 -0.04 9.27 23.32
N ALA A 90 -1.06 8.46 22.99
CA ALA A 90 -1.75 7.61 23.95
C ALA A 90 -0.88 6.44 24.46
N LEU A 91 0.10 5.97 23.65
CA LEU A 91 0.97 4.86 23.99
C LEU A 91 2.46 5.29 24.06
N PRO A 92 2.88 5.98 25.14
CA PRO A 92 4.27 6.37 25.37
C PRO A 92 5.15 5.19 25.83
N MET A 93 5.19 4.14 24.99
CA MET A 93 6.03 2.94 25.17
C MET A 93 7.39 3.10 24.47
N SER A 94 8.36 2.27 24.83
CA SER A 94 9.64 2.24 24.09
C SER A 94 9.49 1.62 22.71
N ALA A 95 10.44 1.94 21.83
CA ALA A 95 10.70 1.19 20.61
C ALA A 95 10.87 -0.33 20.86
N ASN A 96 11.47 -0.73 21.99
CA ASN A 96 11.61 -2.13 22.36
C ASN A 96 10.24 -2.78 22.62
N GLU A 97 9.40 -2.15 23.45
CA GLU A 97 8.04 -2.66 23.70
C GLU A 97 7.22 -2.71 22.40
N ALA A 98 7.28 -1.66 21.59
CA ALA A 98 6.63 -1.57 20.29
C ALA A 98 7.18 -2.55 19.23
N SER A 99 8.32 -3.21 19.47
CA SER A 99 8.90 -4.19 18.55
C SER A 99 8.21 -5.56 18.63
N HIS A 100 7.53 -5.85 19.73
CA HIS A 100 6.83 -7.12 19.97
C HIS A 100 5.52 -7.19 19.20
N GLU A 101 5.34 -8.25 18.41
CA GLU A 101 4.14 -8.44 17.57
C GLU A 101 2.88 -8.67 18.40
N GLU A 102 3.05 -9.25 19.58
CA GLU A 102 2.00 -9.63 20.52
C GLU A 102 1.29 -8.41 21.11
N VAL A 103 2.02 -7.31 21.32
CA VAL A 103 1.45 -6.03 21.78
C VAL A 103 0.43 -5.51 20.75
N TRP A 104 0.79 -5.56 19.48
CA TRP A 104 -0.03 -5.07 18.39
C TRP A 104 -1.18 -6.02 18.03
N SER A 105 -0.95 -7.32 18.15
CA SER A 105 -2.01 -8.32 18.01
C SER A 105 -3.05 -8.15 19.11
N TYR A 106 -2.62 -7.86 20.35
CA TYR A 106 -3.53 -7.58 21.45
C TYR A 106 -4.34 -6.32 21.19
N LEU A 107 -3.68 -5.21 20.88
CA LEU A 107 -4.37 -3.95 20.60
C LEU A 107 -5.36 -4.09 19.42
N THR A 108 -4.98 -4.81 18.36
CA THR A 108 -5.82 -4.94 17.18
C THR A 108 -6.97 -5.91 17.40
N CYS A 109 -6.70 -7.15 17.85
CA CYS A 109 -7.74 -8.18 17.96
C CYS A 109 -8.64 -8.00 19.18
N CYS A 110 -8.12 -7.48 20.30
CA CYS A 110 -8.90 -7.35 21.53
C CYS A 110 -9.58 -5.99 21.67
N TRP A 111 -9.02 -4.92 21.09
CA TRP A 111 -9.52 -3.56 21.38
C TRP A 111 -10.03 -2.81 20.17
N LEU A 112 -9.53 -3.06 18.95
CA LEU A 112 -9.78 -2.20 17.79
C LEU A 112 -10.09 -3.02 16.53
N LEU A 113 -10.62 -4.23 16.69
CA LEU A 113 -10.82 -5.15 15.58
C LEU A 113 -11.87 -4.61 14.61
N ASP A 114 -12.93 -4.03 15.14
CA ASP A 114 -13.97 -3.36 14.37
C ASP A 114 -13.41 -2.24 13.48
N VAL A 115 -12.54 -1.38 14.01
CA VAL A 115 -11.90 -0.30 13.24
C VAL A 115 -10.99 -0.87 12.14
N ALA A 116 -10.22 -1.93 12.43
CA ALA A 116 -9.37 -2.59 11.44
C ALA A 116 -10.19 -3.27 10.32
N VAL A 117 -11.28 -3.95 10.69
CA VAL A 117 -12.21 -4.60 9.75
C VAL A 117 -12.96 -3.57 8.92
N TRP A 118 -13.43 -2.47 9.51
CA TRP A 118 -14.03 -1.36 8.79
C TRP A 118 -13.06 -0.79 7.73
N ARG A 119 -11.78 -0.62 8.10
CA ARG A 119 -10.77 -0.04 7.22
C ARG A 119 -10.39 -0.92 6.04
N PHE A 120 -10.35 -2.25 6.21
CA PHE A 120 -9.79 -3.18 5.21
C PHE A 120 -10.76 -4.23 4.67
N GLY A 121 -11.89 -4.43 5.32
CA GLY A 121 -12.86 -5.48 5.02
C GLY A 121 -12.60 -6.78 5.81
N LEU A 122 -13.62 -7.65 5.84
CA LEU A 122 -13.58 -8.95 6.50
C LEU A 122 -12.59 -9.92 5.83
N ASP A 123 -12.47 -9.85 4.50
CA ASP A 123 -11.62 -10.74 3.69
C ASP A 123 -10.16 -10.25 3.57
N ALA A 124 -9.75 -9.32 4.43
CA ALA A 124 -8.40 -8.76 4.36
C ALA A 124 -7.33 -9.76 4.82
N ASP A 125 -6.11 -9.60 4.29
CA ASP A 125 -4.94 -10.40 4.71
C ASP A 125 -4.78 -10.38 6.25
N GLU A 126 -4.70 -11.55 6.87
CA GLU A 126 -4.55 -11.75 8.32
C GLU A 126 -3.43 -10.90 8.94
N ARG A 127 -2.37 -10.61 8.17
CA ARG A 127 -1.25 -9.75 8.60
C ARG A 127 -1.68 -8.32 8.96
N ARG A 128 -2.86 -7.88 8.53
CA ARG A 128 -3.43 -6.57 8.90
C ARG A 128 -4.00 -6.53 10.31
N PHE A 129 -4.32 -7.71 10.86
CA PHE A 129 -4.87 -7.88 12.19
C PHE A 129 -3.81 -8.39 13.15
N ILE A 130 -2.98 -9.34 12.72
CA ILE A 130 -1.97 -9.98 13.58
C ILE A 130 -0.61 -9.36 13.37
N GLY A 131 -0.24 -8.48 14.29
CA GLY A 131 1.13 -8.17 14.73
C GLY A 131 2.19 -7.70 13.72
N ASN A 132 2.02 -7.88 12.41
CA ASN A 132 3.05 -7.73 11.40
C ASN A 132 3.54 -6.28 11.29
N VAL A 133 4.86 -6.07 11.29
CA VAL A 133 5.48 -4.73 11.30
C VAL A 133 5.01 -3.79 10.19
N ASN A 134 4.81 -4.30 8.96
CA ASN A 134 4.51 -3.46 7.79
C ASN A 134 3.04 -3.54 7.35
N ARG A 135 2.23 -4.37 8.02
CA ARG A 135 0.85 -4.66 7.59
C ARG A 135 -0.16 -4.48 8.70
N ASN A 136 0.18 -4.76 9.96
CA ASN A 136 -0.75 -4.59 11.07
C ASN A 136 -1.21 -3.13 11.14
N THR A 137 -2.53 -2.97 11.22
CA THR A 137 -3.22 -1.70 11.05
C THR A 137 -2.66 -0.63 11.97
N PHE A 138 -2.52 -0.90 13.26
CA PHE A 138 -2.13 0.11 14.24
C PHE A 138 -0.62 0.15 14.50
N ARG A 139 0.06 -1.01 14.39
CA ARG A 139 1.53 -1.09 14.49
C ARG A 139 2.21 -0.16 13.52
N ARG A 140 1.81 -0.22 12.25
CA ARG A 140 2.39 0.58 11.19
C ARG A 140 2.20 2.08 11.43
N LEU A 141 1.03 2.48 11.94
CA LEU A 141 0.72 3.87 12.25
C LEU A 141 1.58 4.39 13.39
N TRP A 142 1.70 3.64 14.49
CA TRP A 142 2.54 4.04 15.61
C TRP A 142 4.02 4.18 15.20
N TRP A 143 4.56 3.22 14.43
CA TRP A 143 5.95 3.30 13.95
C TRP A 143 6.19 4.48 13.01
N ARG A 144 5.22 4.87 12.18
CA ARG A 144 5.31 6.09 11.37
C ARG A 144 5.47 7.33 12.25
N ALA A 145 4.64 7.46 13.29
CA ALA A 145 4.71 8.59 14.22
C ALA A 145 5.97 8.56 15.11
N GLU A 146 6.45 7.39 15.52
CA GLU A 146 7.70 7.26 16.29
C GLU A 146 8.93 7.68 15.46
N VAL A 147 9.03 7.20 14.22
CA VAL A 147 10.19 7.46 13.36
C VAL A 147 10.18 8.91 12.85
N LEU A 148 9.05 9.36 12.30
CA LEU A 148 8.93 10.70 11.69
C LEU A 148 8.76 11.81 12.73
N GLY A 149 8.33 11.50 13.95
CA GLY A 149 8.22 12.49 15.01
C GLY A 149 7.03 13.44 14.85
N PRO A 150 6.76 14.26 15.88
CA PRO A 150 5.58 15.13 15.94
C PRO A 150 5.65 16.34 15.02
N GLU A 151 6.83 16.71 14.53
CA GLU A 151 7.07 17.89 13.68
C GLU A 151 6.55 17.68 12.25
N ILE A 152 6.43 16.43 11.81
CA ILE A 152 5.93 16.09 10.49
C ILE A 152 4.43 15.88 10.54
N ASP A 153 3.69 16.63 9.72
CA ASP A 153 2.27 16.40 9.51
C ASP A 153 2.04 15.17 8.63
N LEU A 154 1.79 14.03 9.28
CA LEU A 154 1.53 12.76 8.61
C LEU A 154 0.27 12.77 7.75
N THR A 155 -0.66 13.70 7.95
CA THR A 155 -1.87 13.81 7.11
C THR A 155 -1.54 14.26 5.68
N LYS A 156 -0.39 14.93 5.51
CA LYS A 156 0.12 15.34 4.21
C LYS A 156 0.86 14.24 3.46
N LEU A 157 1.06 13.05 4.04
CA LEU A 157 1.79 11.94 3.41
C LEU A 157 0.85 10.82 2.98
N GLY A 158 0.95 10.41 1.72
CA GLY A 158 0.24 9.25 1.17
C GLY A 158 0.89 7.91 1.55
N GLU A 159 0.14 6.83 1.39
CA GLU A 159 0.62 5.45 1.67
C GLU A 159 1.91 5.13 0.90
N ASP A 160 1.93 5.40 -0.40
CA ASP A 160 3.08 5.08 -1.26
C ASP A 160 4.34 5.90 -0.86
N GLU A 161 4.17 7.12 -0.34
CA GLU A 161 5.27 7.98 0.13
C GLU A 161 5.84 7.46 1.44
N LEU A 162 4.97 7.13 2.39
CA LEU A 162 5.34 6.50 3.65
C LEU A 162 6.04 5.16 3.40
N VAL A 163 5.59 4.36 2.43
CA VAL A 163 6.26 3.10 2.05
C VAL A 163 7.67 3.35 1.52
N ASN A 164 7.90 4.41 0.73
CA ASN A 164 9.23 4.74 0.23
C ASN A 164 10.21 5.07 1.35
N ILE A 165 9.75 5.60 2.48
CA ILE A 165 10.59 5.91 3.64
C ILE A 165 10.69 4.70 4.59
N MET A 166 9.53 4.20 5.03
CA MET A 166 9.42 3.24 6.14
C MET A 166 9.81 1.81 5.78
N GLU A 167 9.56 1.36 4.54
CA GLU A 167 9.94 -0.01 4.11
C GLU A 167 11.39 -0.07 3.58
N ARG A 168 12.20 0.96 3.82
CA ARG A 168 13.64 1.02 3.49
C ARG A 168 14.46 0.97 4.77
N PRO A 169 15.00 -0.21 5.15
CA PRO A 169 15.72 -0.36 6.42
C PRO A 169 16.90 0.59 6.58
N THR A 170 17.61 0.93 5.50
CA THR A 170 18.76 1.85 5.52
C THR A 170 18.37 3.30 5.78
N ILE A 171 17.10 3.66 5.58
CA ILE A 171 16.58 5.02 5.75
C ILE A 171 15.78 5.09 7.04
N ALA A 172 14.83 4.16 7.25
CA ALA A 172 13.96 4.15 8.43
C ALA A 172 14.71 3.89 9.75
N SER A 173 15.89 3.28 9.71
CA SER A 173 16.72 3.06 10.92
C SER A 173 17.36 4.34 11.45
N ASP A 174 17.60 5.33 10.60
CA ASP A 174 18.09 6.64 10.96
C ASP A 174 16.93 7.64 10.96
N ARG A 175 16.40 7.93 12.16
CA ARG A 175 15.26 8.85 12.33
C ARG A 175 15.56 10.22 11.76
N ARG A 176 16.80 10.72 11.88
CA ARG A 176 17.17 12.02 11.35
C ARG A 176 17.09 12.01 9.84
N LEU A 177 17.66 11.00 9.19
CA LEU A 177 17.57 10.87 7.74
C LEU A 177 16.12 10.73 7.25
N ALA A 178 15.33 9.85 7.88
CA ALA A 178 13.92 9.65 7.53
C ALA A 178 13.09 10.95 7.65
N ARG A 179 13.32 11.72 8.71
CA ARG A 179 12.67 13.02 8.93
C ARG A 179 13.09 14.06 7.90
N THR A 180 14.39 14.19 7.62
CA THR A 180 14.89 15.11 6.60
C THR A 180 14.32 14.79 5.23
N VAL A 181 14.23 13.50 4.85
CA VAL A 181 13.60 13.07 3.59
C VAL A 181 12.13 13.48 3.52
N ALA A 182 11.37 13.26 4.58
CA ALA A 182 9.96 13.62 4.63
C ALA A 182 9.73 15.14 4.57
N LEU A 183 10.51 15.92 5.33
CA LEU A 183 10.45 17.38 5.33
C LEU A 183 10.80 17.96 3.96
N GLU A 184 11.91 17.52 3.37
CA GLU A 184 12.33 17.97 2.05
C GLU A 184 11.27 17.64 1.00
N PHE A 185 10.75 16.42 1.02
CA PHE A 185 9.71 16.01 0.09
C PHE A 185 8.46 16.88 0.18
N LEU A 186 7.97 17.16 1.39
CA LEU A 186 6.81 18.03 1.58
C LEU A 186 7.08 19.45 1.09
N ALA A 187 8.25 20.02 1.39
CA ALA A 187 8.65 21.34 0.91
C ALA A 187 8.63 21.41 -0.62
N ARG A 188 9.23 20.42 -1.31
CA ARG A 188 9.23 20.39 -2.79
C ARG A 188 7.85 20.22 -3.42
N VAL A 189 6.95 19.52 -2.73
CA VAL A 189 5.56 19.43 -3.21
C VAL A 189 4.86 20.78 -3.06
N ASP A 190 5.02 21.43 -1.92
CA ASP A 190 4.40 22.74 -1.65
C ASP A 190 4.93 23.81 -2.64
N GLU A 191 6.18 23.70 -3.06
CA GLU A 191 6.80 24.53 -4.12
C GLU A 191 6.38 24.16 -5.55
N GLY A 192 5.70 23.02 -5.75
CA GLY A 192 5.34 22.54 -7.08
C GLY A 192 6.55 22.11 -7.94
N ALA A 193 7.61 21.61 -7.31
CA ALA A 193 8.89 21.29 -7.97
C ALA A 193 8.80 20.20 -9.06
N ALA A 194 7.68 19.45 -9.13
CA ALA A 194 7.41 18.50 -10.20
C ALA A 194 5.90 18.30 -10.39
N ASP A 195 5.47 18.08 -11.64
CA ASP A 195 4.08 17.76 -12.00
C ASP A 195 3.55 16.52 -11.28
N SER A 196 4.45 15.59 -10.95
CA SER A 196 4.13 14.33 -10.28
C SER A 196 4.92 14.17 -8.98
N ARG A 197 4.27 14.50 -7.87
CA ARG A 197 4.73 14.26 -6.49
C ARG A 197 5.31 12.86 -6.30
N MET A 198 4.65 11.83 -6.81
CA MET A 198 5.10 10.44 -6.67
C MET A 198 6.34 10.13 -7.50
N GLN A 199 6.47 10.70 -8.70
CA GLN A 199 7.68 10.52 -9.51
C GLN A 199 8.88 11.21 -8.86
N LEU A 200 8.68 12.42 -8.32
CA LEU A 200 9.71 13.14 -7.57
C LEU A 200 10.22 12.29 -6.41
N MET A 201 9.32 11.80 -5.54
CA MET A 201 9.69 10.91 -4.43
C MET A 201 10.51 9.71 -4.92
N ARG A 202 10.02 8.99 -5.94
CA ARG A 202 10.71 7.79 -6.43
C ARG A 202 12.08 8.10 -7.01
N GLU A 203 12.23 9.18 -7.77
CA GLU A 203 13.50 9.57 -8.38
C GLU A 203 14.53 10.07 -7.36
N ALA A 204 14.09 10.84 -6.36
CA ALA A 204 14.94 11.27 -5.25
C ALA A 204 15.40 10.08 -4.41
N MET A 205 14.47 9.18 -4.06
CA MET A 205 14.77 8.00 -3.26
C MET A 205 15.71 7.02 -3.96
N LYS A 206 15.62 6.86 -5.29
CA LYS A 206 16.62 6.08 -6.06
C LYS A 206 18.02 6.67 -5.94
N ARG A 207 18.16 8.00 -5.98
CA ARG A 207 19.45 8.69 -5.84
C ARG A 207 19.98 8.51 -4.42
N LEU A 208 19.14 8.74 -3.42
CA LEU A 208 19.52 8.56 -2.02
C LEU A 208 19.96 7.12 -1.71
N LEU A 209 19.21 6.12 -2.17
CA LEU A 209 19.55 4.71 -1.99
C LEU A 209 20.85 4.28 -2.69
N ARG A 210 21.29 4.99 -3.74
CA ARG A 210 22.60 4.74 -4.35
C ARG A 210 23.75 5.23 -3.47
N LEU A 211 23.49 6.16 -2.56
CA LEU A 211 24.48 6.71 -1.63
C LEU A 211 24.62 5.86 -0.37
N THR A 212 23.58 5.13 0.06
CA THR A 212 23.61 4.39 1.34
C THR A 212 24.76 3.38 1.49
N PRO A 213 25.31 2.73 0.43
CA PRO A 213 26.49 1.88 0.57
C PRO A 213 27.82 2.65 0.68
N LEU A 214 27.83 3.93 0.30
CA LEU A 214 29.03 4.77 0.19
C LEU A 214 29.11 5.83 1.30
N VAL A 215 27.97 6.17 1.91
CA VAL A 215 27.83 7.23 2.89
C VAL A 215 27.31 6.65 4.20
N ALA A 216 28.08 6.84 5.27
CA ALA A 216 27.64 6.55 6.63
C ALA A 216 26.80 7.73 7.16
N PHE A 217 25.50 7.74 6.82
CA PHE A 217 24.56 8.80 7.25
C PHE A 217 24.55 9.09 8.77
N PRO A 218 24.70 8.09 9.67
CA PRO A 218 24.78 8.36 11.10
C PRO A 218 26.01 9.18 11.52
N ALA A 219 27.06 9.22 10.70
CA ALA A 219 28.29 9.98 10.98
C ALA A 219 28.23 11.43 10.47
N LEU A 220 27.23 11.78 9.65
CA LEU A 220 27.05 13.14 9.15
C LEU A 220 26.47 14.06 10.24
N THR A 221 26.63 15.36 10.07
CA THR A 221 25.88 16.39 10.80
C THR A 221 24.49 16.61 10.20
N ASP A 222 23.62 17.33 10.91
CA ASP A 222 22.25 17.60 10.45
C ASP A 222 22.24 18.40 9.14
N ASP A 223 23.17 19.35 9.01
CA ASP A 223 23.33 20.17 7.80
C ASP A 223 23.86 19.36 6.62
N GLU A 224 24.80 18.43 6.85
CA GLU A 224 25.30 17.52 5.82
C GLU A 224 24.21 16.55 5.35
N VAL A 225 23.41 15.98 6.27
CA VAL A 225 22.26 15.15 5.89
C VAL A 225 21.27 15.95 5.05
N ARG A 226 20.96 17.19 5.46
CA ARG A 226 20.08 18.08 4.71
C ARG A 226 20.61 18.34 3.30
N ALA A 227 21.88 18.72 3.18
CA ALA A 227 22.51 18.99 1.89
C ALA A 227 22.48 17.77 0.95
N VAL A 228 22.74 16.56 1.48
CA VAL A 228 22.67 15.32 0.67
C VAL A 228 21.25 15.03 0.20
N VAL A 229 20.26 15.17 1.09
CA VAL A 229 18.85 14.94 0.75
C VAL A 229 18.36 15.99 -0.26
N GLU A 230 18.60 17.28 -0.01
CA GLU A 230 18.29 18.38 -0.90
C GLU A 230 18.89 18.17 -2.30
N HIS A 231 20.17 17.79 -2.38
CA HIS A 231 20.83 17.49 -3.64
C HIS A 231 20.14 16.35 -4.41
N CYS A 232 19.69 15.30 -3.71
CA CYS A 232 18.95 14.20 -4.32
C CYS A 232 17.59 14.66 -4.88
N PHE A 233 16.88 15.53 -4.17
CA PHE A 233 15.59 16.07 -4.60
C PHE A 233 15.73 17.08 -5.75
N THR A 234 16.73 17.95 -5.72
CA THR A 234 17.05 18.87 -6.83
C THR A 234 17.39 18.10 -8.09
N ALA A 235 18.31 17.14 -8.02
CA ALA A 235 18.67 16.31 -9.17
C ALA A 235 17.52 15.42 -9.67
N ALA A 236 16.51 15.14 -8.84
CA ALA A 236 15.30 14.46 -9.25
C ALA A 236 14.33 15.41 -9.99
N ALA A 237 14.09 16.60 -9.44
CA ALA A 237 13.25 17.63 -10.06
C ALA A 237 13.81 18.05 -11.43
N ASP A 238 15.11 18.36 -11.53
CA ASP A 238 15.76 18.73 -12.79
C ASP A 238 15.61 17.64 -13.86
N GLY A 239 15.77 16.38 -13.45
CA GLY A 239 15.62 15.23 -14.34
C GLY A 239 14.19 15.03 -14.85
N LEU A 240 13.18 15.44 -14.08
CA LEU A 240 11.77 15.38 -14.47
C LEU A 240 11.39 16.56 -15.37
N SER A 241 11.82 17.78 -15.02
CA SER A 241 11.57 19.00 -15.79
C SER A 241 12.27 18.99 -17.16
N GLY A 242 13.46 18.40 -17.26
CA GLY A 242 14.16 18.19 -18.53
C GLY A 242 13.50 17.17 -19.47
N GLY A 243 12.48 16.43 -18.99
CA GLY A 243 11.75 15.40 -19.73
C GLY A 243 10.70 15.91 -20.74
N GLN A 244 10.41 17.22 -20.78
CA GLN A 244 9.60 17.83 -21.85
C GLN A 244 10.40 18.08 -23.16
N SER A 245 11.67 17.66 -23.23
CA SER A 245 12.36 17.56 -24.51
C SER A 245 12.00 16.24 -25.20
N LYS A 246 11.31 16.30 -26.34
CA LYS A 246 11.10 15.15 -27.25
C LYS A 246 12.43 14.44 -27.49
N GLY A 247 12.61 13.27 -26.89
CA GLY A 247 13.80 12.48 -27.09
C GLY A 247 13.77 11.18 -26.30
N ALA A 248 13.23 10.14 -26.92
CA ALA A 248 13.54 8.76 -26.55
C ALA A 248 15.06 8.59 -26.33
N GLY A 249 15.41 7.87 -25.27
CA GLY A 249 16.74 7.34 -24.94
C GLY A 249 17.93 7.93 -25.71
N ARG A 250 18.48 9.05 -25.23
CA ARG A 250 19.85 9.40 -25.59
C ARG A 250 20.80 8.75 -24.61
N HIS A 251 21.26 7.56 -25.00
CA HIS A 251 22.64 7.15 -24.78
C HIS A 251 23.53 8.39 -24.84
N ARG A 252 24.32 8.61 -23.78
CA ARG A 252 25.38 9.60 -23.68
C ARG A 252 26.04 9.78 -25.06
N GLN A 253 25.66 10.84 -25.78
CA GLN A 253 26.44 11.31 -26.92
C GLN A 253 27.75 11.77 -26.31
N MET A 254 28.79 10.97 -26.51
CA MET A 254 30.15 11.43 -26.34
C MET A 254 30.28 12.68 -27.21
N THR A 255 30.46 13.82 -26.55
CA THR A 255 31.02 15.01 -27.17
C THR A 255 32.28 14.59 -27.90
N SER A 256 32.23 14.64 -29.23
CA SER A 256 33.39 14.51 -30.09
C SER A 256 34.33 15.66 -29.78
N PHE A 257 35.25 15.43 -28.83
CA PHE A 257 36.46 16.21 -28.76
C PHE A 257 37.24 15.94 -30.06
N SER A 258 37.46 17.02 -30.79
CA SER A 258 38.24 17.10 -32.01
C SER A 258 39.51 16.25 -31.92
N ALA A 259 39.73 15.45 -32.96
CA ALA A 259 40.89 14.59 -33.12
C ALA A 259 42.19 15.40 -33.17
N ALA A 260 43.00 15.28 -32.12
CA ALA A 260 44.46 15.42 -32.17
C ALA A 260 45.07 14.94 -30.84
N ALA A 261 45.41 13.65 -30.73
CA ALA A 261 46.56 13.13 -29.97
C ALA A 261 46.51 11.58 -29.84
N GLY A 262 47.46 10.92 -30.49
CA GLY A 262 48.10 9.66 -30.09
C GLY A 262 47.24 8.48 -29.62
N ALA A 263 47.23 7.40 -30.41
CA ALA A 263 46.81 6.07 -29.98
C ALA A 263 47.64 5.61 -28.76
N ARG A 264 47.14 5.83 -27.54
CA ARG A 264 47.71 5.21 -26.33
C ARG A 264 47.30 3.74 -26.32
N LYS A 265 48.26 2.88 -26.67
CA LYS A 265 48.17 1.43 -26.51
C LYS A 265 47.99 1.13 -25.01
N LEU A 266 46.89 0.45 -24.65
CA LEU A 266 46.65 0.01 -23.28
C LEU A 266 47.79 -0.91 -22.83
N LEU A 267 48.29 -0.71 -21.61
CA LEU A 267 49.31 -1.57 -21.03
C LEU A 267 48.70 -2.94 -20.68
N PRO A 268 49.43 -4.05 -20.90
CA PRO A 268 48.96 -5.37 -20.51
C PRO A 268 48.83 -5.49 -18.98
N ALA A 269 47.88 -6.32 -18.54
CA ALA A 269 47.66 -6.61 -17.13
C ALA A 269 48.92 -7.20 -16.47
N SER A 270 49.20 -6.80 -15.22
CA SER A 270 50.34 -7.30 -14.46
C SER A 270 50.26 -8.82 -14.22
N PRO A 271 51.40 -9.53 -14.06
CA PRO A 271 51.41 -10.96 -13.78
C PRO A 271 50.59 -11.31 -12.52
N GLY A 272 49.64 -12.25 -12.64
CA GLY A 272 48.73 -12.66 -11.56
C GLY A 272 47.37 -11.97 -11.56
N VAL A 273 47.13 -11.01 -12.45
CA VAL A 273 45.81 -10.36 -12.61
C VAL A 273 45.03 -11.05 -13.72
N ILE A 274 43.90 -11.67 -13.37
CA ILE A 274 42.95 -12.21 -14.34
C ILE A 274 42.06 -11.07 -14.82
N GLU A 275 42.13 -10.76 -16.11
CA GLU A 275 41.24 -9.78 -16.73
C GLU A 275 39.81 -10.34 -16.79
N VAL A 276 38.94 -9.87 -15.90
CA VAL A 276 37.53 -10.26 -15.92
C VAL A 276 36.85 -9.50 -17.05
N LYS A 277 36.56 -10.23 -18.14
CA LYS A 277 35.77 -9.69 -19.25
C LYS A 277 34.40 -9.27 -18.71
N ARG A 278 34.13 -7.97 -18.75
CA ARG A 278 32.87 -7.39 -18.28
C ARG A 278 31.73 -7.89 -19.18
N MET A 279 31.12 -9.01 -18.83
CA MET A 279 29.85 -9.44 -19.42
C MET A 279 28.74 -8.59 -18.82
N THR A 280 28.46 -7.46 -19.45
CA THR A 280 27.11 -6.90 -19.38
C THR A 280 26.20 -7.88 -20.10
N ILE A 281 25.22 -8.46 -19.40
CA ILE A 281 24.02 -9.00 -20.03
C ILE A 281 23.33 -7.79 -20.67
N SER A 282 23.73 -7.50 -21.90
CA SER A 282 22.98 -6.67 -22.81
C SER A 282 21.84 -7.51 -23.37
N ASP A 283 20.64 -6.93 -23.41
CA ASP A 283 19.44 -7.43 -24.10
C ASP A 283 19.64 -7.55 -25.63
N ALA A 284 20.69 -8.23 -26.08
CA ALA A 284 21.14 -8.27 -27.46
C ALA A 284 21.23 -9.69 -28.05
N ASP A 285 20.87 -10.73 -27.30
CA ASP A 285 20.72 -12.11 -27.83
C ASP A 285 19.26 -12.48 -28.04
N SER A 286 18.47 -11.54 -28.58
CA SER A 286 17.15 -11.81 -29.16
C SER A 286 16.89 -10.88 -30.35
N ALA A 287 17.87 -10.77 -31.25
CA ALA A 287 17.67 -10.25 -32.59
C ALA A 287 17.80 -11.40 -33.60
N GLY A 288 16.88 -12.37 -33.47
CA GLY A 288 16.56 -13.31 -34.53
C GLY A 288 15.47 -12.71 -35.41
N THR A 289 15.84 -12.44 -36.66
CA THR A 289 15.01 -12.21 -37.86
C THR A 289 13.49 -12.25 -37.70
N ALA A 290 12.87 -11.16 -38.15
CA ALA A 290 11.44 -11.07 -38.43
C ALA A 290 10.95 -12.23 -39.32
N THR A 291 10.06 -13.03 -38.75
CA THR A 291 9.02 -13.78 -39.47
C THR A 291 7.75 -13.70 -38.63
N GLU A 292 6.66 -13.23 -39.24
CA GLU A 292 5.31 -13.22 -38.68
C GLU A 292 4.94 -14.63 -38.20
N GLY A 293 4.95 -14.81 -36.89
CA GLY A 293 4.54 -16.04 -36.22
C GLY A 293 4.13 -15.70 -34.81
N VAL A 294 2.82 -15.64 -34.58
CA VAL A 294 2.24 -15.47 -33.24
C VAL A 294 2.81 -16.58 -32.34
N SER A 295 3.45 -16.21 -31.24
CA SER A 295 3.97 -17.19 -30.27
C SER A 295 2.79 -17.99 -29.70
N PRO A 296 2.85 -19.34 -29.66
CA PRO A 296 1.75 -20.20 -29.21
C PRO A 296 1.28 -19.93 -27.76
N ASP A 297 2.12 -19.28 -26.96
CA ASP A 297 1.78 -18.87 -25.59
C ASP A 297 0.79 -17.69 -25.54
N PHE A 298 0.76 -16.84 -26.57
CA PHE A 298 -0.13 -15.68 -26.61
C PHE A 298 -1.58 -16.06 -26.87
N ASP A 299 -1.84 -16.91 -27.87
CA ASP A 299 -3.20 -17.35 -28.22
C ASP A 299 -3.81 -18.23 -27.12
N SER A 300 -2.98 -19.04 -26.46
CA SER A 300 -3.34 -19.82 -25.28
C SER A 300 -3.74 -18.91 -24.11
N ALA A 301 -2.95 -17.86 -23.85
CA ALA A 301 -3.25 -16.88 -22.82
C ALA A 301 -4.53 -16.07 -23.14
N ALA A 302 -4.72 -15.66 -24.39
CA ALA A 302 -5.88 -14.92 -24.85
C ALA A 302 -7.17 -15.75 -24.72
N SER A 303 -7.14 -17.01 -25.15
CA SER A 303 -8.26 -17.95 -25.03
C SER A 303 -8.65 -18.19 -23.57
N LYS A 304 -7.65 -18.36 -22.69
CA LYS A 304 -7.89 -18.51 -21.25
C LYS A 304 -8.46 -17.24 -20.61
N ALA A 305 -7.98 -16.05 -21.00
CA ALA A 305 -8.53 -14.78 -20.51
C ALA A 305 -10.03 -14.63 -20.84
N LEU A 306 -10.44 -14.98 -22.07
CA LEU A 306 -11.84 -14.96 -22.50
C LEU A 306 -12.68 -16.01 -21.75
N SER A 307 -12.14 -17.21 -21.51
CA SER A 307 -12.81 -18.25 -20.73
C SER A 307 -13.07 -17.83 -19.28
N ILE A 308 -12.10 -17.18 -18.64
CA ILE A 308 -12.26 -16.61 -17.29
C ILE A 308 -13.37 -15.55 -17.29
N ALA A 309 -13.34 -14.62 -18.25
CA ALA A 309 -14.35 -13.58 -18.36
C ALA A 309 -15.76 -14.15 -18.60
N ARG A 310 -15.90 -15.23 -19.38
CA ARG A 310 -17.18 -15.94 -19.60
C ARG A 310 -17.70 -16.63 -18.34
N ARG A 311 -16.83 -17.29 -17.58
CA ARG A 311 -17.22 -18.10 -16.41
C ARG A 311 -17.44 -17.27 -15.14
N VAL A 312 -16.60 -16.25 -14.94
CA VAL A 312 -16.53 -15.46 -13.70
C VAL A 312 -17.12 -14.06 -13.89
N GLY A 313 -17.42 -13.66 -15.13
CA GLY A 313 -17.93 -12.33 -15.47
C GLY A 313 -16.85 -11.24 -15.53
N ARG A 314 -15.62 -11.53 -15.06
CA ARG A 314 -14.48 -10.63 -15.11
C ARG A 314 -13.14 -11.38 -15.12
N VAL A 315 -12.11 -10.77 -15.71
CA VAL A 315 -10.73 -11.24 -15.66
C VAL A 315 -9.80 -10.12 -15.17
N THR A 316 -8.80 -10.47 -14.37
CA THR A 316 -7.76 -9.56 -13.86
C THR A 316 -6.37 -10.01 -14.26
N ASN A 317 -5.38 -9.13 -14.14
CA ASN A 317 -3.99 -9.48 -14.42
C ASN A 317 -3.45 -10.57 -13.47
N SER A 318 -3.93 -10.64 -12.21
CA SER A 318 -3.57 -11.72 -11.29
C SER A 318 -4.23 -13.03 -11.67
N SER A 319 -5.55 -13.03 -11.90
CA SER A 319 -6.30 -14.28 -12.20
C SER A 319 -5.84 -14.95 -13.50
N LEU A 320 -5.36 -14.19 -14.48
CA LEU A 320 -4.80 -14.76 -15.71
C LEU A 320 -3.45 -15.46 -15.45
N ARG A 321 -2.60 -14.87 -14.61
CA ARG A 321 -1.27 -15.42 -14.27
C ARG A 321 -1.32 -16.63 -13.35
N GLU A 322 -2.43 -16.83 -12.64
CA GLU A 322 -2.65 -18.07 -11.88
C GLU A 322 -2.89 -19.28 -12.79
N LEU A 323 -3.39 -19.04 -14.01
CA LEU A 323 -3.81 -20.11 -14.94
C LEU A 323 -2.90 -20.26 -16.15
N VAL A 324 -1.97 -19.32 -16.34
CA VAL A 324 -1.01 -19.29 -17.44
C VAL A 324 0.34 -18.85 -16.89
N PRO A 325 1.43 -19.60 -17.13
CA PRO A 325 2.77 -19.26 -16.67
C PRO A 325 3.36 -18.11 -17.49
N ILE A 326 2.82 -16.90 -17.32
CA ILE A 326 3.25 -15.67 -17.97
C ILE A 326 3.58 -14.58 -16.94
N THR A 327 4.48 -13.69 -17.31
CA THR A 327 4.87 -12.54 -16.50
C THR A 327 3.73 -11.52 -16.40
N SER A 328 3.85 -10.58 -15.44
CA SER A 328 2.89 -9.47 -15.33
C SER A 328 2.89 -8.56 -16.56
N GLY A 329 4.01 -8.44 -17.27
CA GLY A 329 4.13 -7.70 -18.51
C GLY A 329 3.30 -8.32 -19.63
N GLU A 330 3.56 -9.60 -19.92
CA GLU A 330 2.86 -10.38 -20.96
C GLU A 330 1.35 -10.46 -20.70
N ALA A 331 0.94 -10.70 -19.45
CA ALA A 331 -0.48 -10.69 -19.09
C ALA A 331 -1.15 -9.33 -19.35
N ARG A 332 -0.43 -8.19 -19.17
CA ARG A 332 -0.98 -6.86 -19.53
C ARG A 332 -1.04 -6.66 -21.03
N GLU A 333 -0.15 -7.29 -21.79
CA GLU A 333 -0.11 -7.18 -23.24
C GLU A 333 -1.26 -7.97 -23.88
N VAL A 334 -1.48 -9.21 -23.44
CA VAL A 334 -2.63 -10.06 -23.83
C VAL A 334 -3.96 -9.35 -23.54
N LEU A 335 -4.15 -8.87 -22.31
CA LEU A 335 -5.40 -8.18 -21.93
C LEU A 335 -5.61 -6.87 -22.69
N ARG A 336 -4.54 -6.13 -23.01
CA ARG A 336 -4.64 -4.91 -23.83
C ARG A 336 -4.92 -5.22 -25.30
N SER A 337 -4.39 -6.32 -25.84
CA SER A 337 -4.75 -6.76 -27.20
C SER A 337 -6.22 -7.10 -27.28
N LEU A 338 -6.74 -7.92 -26.37
CA LEU A 338 -8.17 -8.28 -26.35
C LEU A 338 -9.11 -7.08 -26.19
N VAL A 339 -8.67 -6.01 -25.52
CA VAL A 339 -9.43 -4.74 -25.47
C VAL A 339 -9.37 -3.99 -26.79
N ARG A 340 -8.20 -3.93 -27.42
CA ARG A 340 -8.01 -3.31 -28.74
C ARG A 340 -8.83 -4.01 -29.82
N ASP A 341 -8.92 -5.33 -29.72
CA ASP A 341 -9.66 -6.20 -30.63
C ASP A 341 -11.16 -6.22 -30.31
N GLY A 342 -11.61 -5.45 -29.32
CA GLY A 342 -13.03 -5.27 -28.98
C GLY A 342 -13.67 -6.46 -28.27
N LEU A 343 -12.90 -7.47 -27.85
CA LEU A 343 -13.40 -8.67 -27.17
C LEU A 343 -13.58 -8.47 -25.67
N LEU A 344 -12.79 -7.57 -25.06
CA LEU A 344 -12.89 -7.19 -23.66
C LEU A 344 -13.06 -5.67 -23.50
N ALA A 345 -13.73 -5.24 -22.43
CA ALA A 345 -13.80 -3.86 -22.00
C ALA A 345 -13.09 -3.70 -20.65
N SER A 346 -12.20 -2.72 -20.55
CA SER A 346 -11.51 -2.38 -19.29
C SER A 346 -12.42 -1.58 -18.35
N ARG A 347 -12.49 -1.96 -17.08
CA ARG A 347 -13.25 -1.28 -16.03
C ARG A 347 -12.38 -1.10 -14.77
N GLY A 348 -12.53 0.04 -14.09
CA GLY A 348 -11.81 0.37 -12.85
C GLY A 348 -10.54 1.20 -13.04
N VAL A 349 -10.02 1.76 -11.94
CA VAL A 349 -8.89 2.71 -11.93
C VAL A 349 -7.71 2.11 -11.13
N ARG A 350 -6.49 2.22 -11.67
CA ARG A 350 -5.21 1.84 -11.04
C ARG A 350 -5.11 0.36 -10.59
N ARG A 351 -5.29 0.07 -9.29
CA ARG A 351 -5.09 -1.26 -8.68
C ARG A 351 -6.33 -2.16 -8.73
N GLY A 352 -7.47 -1.63 -9.18
CA GLY A 352 -8.72 -2.36 -9.33
C GLY A 352 -9.16 -2.58 -10.78
N THR A 353 -8.24 -2.51 -11.75
CA THR A 353 -8.61 -2.71 -13.15
C THR A 353 -8.94 -4.18 -13.42
N TYR A 354 -10.17 -4.43 -13.86
CA TYR A 354 -10.66 -5.72 -14.32
C TYR A 354 -11.27 -5.57 -15.71
N TYR A 355 -11.35 -6.68 -16.44
CA TYR A 355 -11.82 -6.71 -17.82
C TYR A 355 -13.05 -7.61 -17.92
N ILE A 356 -14.06 -7.17 -18.67
CA ILE A 356 -15.32 -7.90 -18.89
C ILE A 356 -15.54 -8.13 -20.39
N LEU A 357 -16.39 -9.07 -20.80
CA LEU A 357 -16.71 -9.27 -22.22
C LEU A 357 -17.44 -8.06 -22.80
N SER A 358 -17.09 -7.68 -24.02
CA SER A 358 -17.63 -6.48 -24.66
C SER A 358 -19.14 -6.57 -24.94
N ASP A 359 -19.67 -7.75 -25.27
CA ASP A 359 -21.12 -7.97 -25.44
C ASP A 359 -21.92 -7.79 -24.13
N SER A 360 -21.26 -7.96 -22.97
CA SER A 360 -21.88 -7.71 -21.67
C SER A 360 -21.89 -6.22 -21.29
N ALA A 361 -21.23 -5.34 -22.05
CA ALA A 361 -21.18 -3.90 -21.76
C ALA A 361 -22.48 -3.17 -22.12
N GLY A 362 -23.33 -3.76 -22.98
CA GLY A 362 -24.59 -3.16 -23.43
C GLY A 362 -25.84 -3.53 -22.62
N ALA A 363 -25.78 -4.56 -21.76
CA ALA A 363 -26.98 -5.14 -21.12
C ALA A 363 -27.17 -4.81 -19.63
N VAL A 364 -26.19 -4.17 -18.96
CA VAL A 364 -26.19 -4.05 -17.49
C VAL A 364 -26.60 -2.66 -16.98
N ASP A 365 -27.07 -1.77 -17.85
CA ASP A 365 -27.54 -0.42 -17.45
C ASP A 365 -29.08 -0.34 -17.26
N ARG A 366 -29.77 -1.48 -17.16
CA ARG A 366 -31.16 -1.54 -16.69
C ARG A 366 -31.33 -2.72 -15.73
N ALA A 367 -31.65 -2.37 -14.48
CA ALA A 367 -32.15 -3.24 -13.40
C ALA A 367 -31.13 -4.09 -12.62
N TRP A 368 -30.54 -3.48 -11.59
CA TRP A 368 -30.27 -4.14 -10.30
C TRP A 368 -30.09 -3.05 -9.22
N PRO A 369 -30.63 -3.16 -7.99
CA PRO A 369 -31.00 -4.37 -7.21
C PRO A 369 -32.35 -5.00 -7.61
N PRO A 370 -32.66 -6.25 -7.20
CA PRO A 370 -33.95 -6.85 -7.48
C PRO A 370 -35.00 -6.15 -6.61
N ALA A 371 -36.05 -5.65 -7.23
CA ALA A 371 -37.25 -5.24 -6.52
C ALA A 371 -37.85 -6.49 -5.85
N THR A 372 -37.97 -6.47 -4.53
CA THR A 372 -38.90 -7.33 -3.80
C THR A 372 -40.32 -6.97 -4.24
N ALA A 373 -40.99 -7.88 -4.93
CA ALA A 373 -42.40 -7.73 -5.24
C ALA A 373 -43.22 -7.80 -3.93
N PRO A 374 -44.24 -6.95 -3.74
CA PRO A 374 -45.16 -7.08 -2.62
C PRO A 374 -46.12 -8.25 -2.89
N VAL A 375 -46.18 -9.19 -1.96
CA VAL A 375 -47.28 -10.18 -1.91
C VAL A 375 -48.52 -9.42 -1.43
N VAL A 376 -49.36 -9.00 -2.37
CA VAL A 376 -50.75 -8.65 -2.12
C VAL A 376 -51.59 -9.87 -2.52
N GLY A 377 -52.34 -10.39 -1.55
CA GLY A 377 -53.40 -11.36 -1.83
C GLY A 377 -53.74 -12.23 -0.63
N GLN A 378 -54.55 -11.71 0.30
CA GLN A 378 -55.75 -12.36 0.84
C GLN A 378 -56.37 -11.51 1.98
N GLN A 379 -57.36 -10.68 1.62
CA GLN A 379 -58.59 -10.57 2.41
C GLN A 379 -59.63 -11.43 1.68
N PRO A 380 -60.49 -12.17 2.39
CA PRO A 380 -61.70 -11.60 2.99
C PRO A 380 -61.81 -12.00 4.48
N GLU A 381 -62.50 -11.28 5.36
CA GLU A 381 -63.95 -11.27 5.45
C GLU A 381 -64.45 -10.03 6.22
N THR A 382 -65.56 -9.53 5.69
CA THR A 382 -66.67 -8.81 6.34
C THR A 382 -66.75 -8.85 7.87
N GLU A 383 -66.87 -7.67 8.49
CA GLU A 383 -67.96 -7.42 9.44
C GLU A 383 -68.35 -5.93 9.48
N GLN A 384 -69.62 -5.71 9.18
CA GLN A 384 -70.35 -4.46 9.36
C GLN A 384 -70.61 -4.26 10.86
N SER A 385 -70.45 -3.04 11.38
CA SER A 385 -71.56 -2.32 12.02
C SER A 385 -71.15 -1.00 12.69
N GLN A 386 -71.88 0.03 12.27
CA GLN A 386 -72.50 1.08 13.09
C GLN A 386 -71.61 2.15 13.75
N ALA A 387 -71.59 3.30 13.07
CA ALA A 387 -71.65 4.59 13.72
C ALA A 387 -73.13 4.92 14.06
N LEU A 388 -73.40 5.22 15.33
CA LEU A 388 -74.50 5.98 15.96
C LEU A 388 -74.02 6.08 17.43
N ASN A 389 -73.99 7.16 18.21
CA ASN A 389 -74.60 8.48 18.16
C ASN A 389 -73.89 9.35 19.22
N LEU A 390 -73.89 10.66 18.99
CA LEU A 390 -74.01 11.77 19.95
C LEU A 390 -74.07 11.41 21.45
N SER A 391 -73.07 11.86 22.23
CA SER A 391 -73.17 12.88 23.32
C SER A 391 -71.86 12.94 24.10
#